data_AF-A0A661PST5-F1
#
_entry.id   AF-A0A661PST5-F1
#
_cell.length_a   1.000
_cell.length_b   1.000
_cell.length_c   1.000
_cell.angle_alpha   90.00
_cell.angle_beta   90.00
_cell.angle_gamma   90.00
#
_symmetry.space_group_name_H-M   'P 1'
#
loop_
_entity.id
_entity.type
_entity.pdbx_description
1 polymer ?
#
loop_
_entity_poly.entity_id
_entity_poly.type
_entity_poly.pdbx_seq_one_letter_code
_entity_poly.pdbx_strand_id
1 'polypeptide(L)' 'VQVIDVITDPSPLIMKYQPGHPDANADGYVAYPNINTFEEMVNMLSATRSYEANATIMKNAKEMANKTIDLLK' A
#
# COMPACT_ATOMS: atom_id res chain seq x y z
N VAL A 1 -17.14 -6.29 4.69
CA VAL A 1 -16.04 -5.74 3.86
C VAL A 1 -15.86 -6.71 2.71
N GLN A 2 -16.15 -6.29 1.48
CA GLN A 2 -16.15 -7.17 0.32
C GLN A 2 -14.96 -6.77 -0.56
N VAL A 3 -14.02 -7.69 -0.77
CA VAL A 3 -12.85 -7.46 -1.61
C VAL A 3 -13.32 -7.38 -3.06
N ILE A 4 -13.01 -6.27 -3.73
CA ILE A 4 -13.57 -5.90 -5.03
C ILE A 4 -12.85 -6.59 -6.19
N ASP A 5 -11.55 -6.88 -6.03
CA ASP A 5 -10.79 -7.71 -6.96
C ASP A 5 -9.42 -8.08 -6.33
N VAL A 6 -8.81 -9.16 -6.81
CA VAL A 6 -7.40 -9.49 -6.53
C VAL A 6 -6.64 -9.39 -7.84
N ILE A 7 -6.08 -8.22 -8.10
CA ILE A 7 -5.20 -8.01 -9.25
C ILE A 7 -3.87 -8.69 -8.91
N THR A 8 -3.57 -9.78 -9.60
CA THR A 8 -2.28 -10.47 -9.50
C THR A 8 -1.28 -9.77 -10.40
N ASP A 9 -0.18 -9.29 -9.82
CA ASP A 9 0.89 -8.64 -10.57
C ASP A 9 1.55 -9.68 -11.51
N PRO A 10 1.55 -9.46 -12.85
CA PRO A 10 2.15 -10.37 -13.81
C PRO A 10 3.68 -10.30 -13.84
N SER A 11 4.31 -9.53 -12.95
CA SER A 11 5.76 -9.40 -12.88
C SER A 11 6.46 -10.76 -12.68
N PRO A 12 7.51 -11.07 -13.48
CA PRO A 12 8.18 -12.35 -13.40
C PRO A 12 8.80 -12.55 -12.01
N LEU A 13 8.45 -13.68 -11.38
CA LEU A 13 9.00 -14.11 -10.10
C LEU A 13 10.52 -14.26 -10.22
N ILE A 14 11.26 -13.81 -9.22
CA ILE A 14 12.72 -13.92 -9.19
C ILE A 14 13.06 -15.37 -8.83
N MET A 15 13.46 -16.16 -9.82
CA MET A 15 13.88 -17.55 -9.61
C MET A 15 15.30 -17.58 -9.04
N LYS A 16 15.44 -18.02 -7.79
CA LYS A 16 16.75 -18.16 -7.12
C LYS A 16 17.07 -19.63 -6.93
N TYR A 17 18.23 -20.06 -7.43
CA TYR A 17 18.69 -21.43 -7.28
C TYR A 17 19.11 -21.70 -5.82
N GLN A 18 18.34 -22.54 -5.13
CA GLN A 18 18.56 -22.99 -3.75
C GLN A 18 18.13 -24.47 -3.61
N PRO A 19 19.01 -25.44 -3.94
CA PRO A 19 18.67 -26.86 -4.05
C PRO A 19 18.38 -27.58 -2.71
N GLY A 20 18.29 -26.85 -1.60
CA GLY A 20 17.98 -27.38 -0.26
C GLY A 20 16.82 -26.70 0.44
N HIS A 21 16.07 -25.84 -0.27
CA HIS A 21 14.91 -25.16 0.30
C HIS A 21 13.66 -26.06 0.16
N PRO A 22 12.81 -26.22 1.20
CA PRO A 22 11.62 -27.07 1.13
C PRO A 22 10.61 -26.62 0.05
N ASP A 23 10.62 -25.33 -0.30
CA ASP A 23 9.79 -24.74 -1.36
C ASP A 23 10.49 -24.67 -2.74
N ALA A 24 11.61 -25.37 -2.94
CA ALA A 24 12.28 -25.42 -4.24
C ALA A 24 11.52 -26.34 -5.21
N ASN A 25 11.43 -25.92 -6.47
CA ASN A 25 10.88 -26.74 -7.54
C ASN A 25 11.80 -27.95 -7.87
N ALA A 26 11.36 -28.83 -8.78
CA ALA A 26 12.09 -30.06 -9.15
C ALA A 26 13.54 -29.81 -9.65
N ASP A 27 13.82 -28.59 -10.12
CA ASP A 27 15.14 -28.17 -10.61
C ASP A 27 15.95 -27.38 -9.56
N GLY A 28 15.46 -27.25 -8.32
CA GLY A 28 16.16 -26.57 -7.21
C GLY A 28 16.00 -25.05 -7.18
N TYR A 29 15.02 -24.48 -7.89
CA TYR A 29 14.73 -23.05 -7.89
C TYR A 29 13.58 -22.69 -6.96
N VAL A 30 13.76 -21.62 -6.19
CA VAL A 30 12.72 -21.01 -5.35
C VAL A 30 12.22 -19.74 -6.05
N ALA A 31 10.90 -19.67 -6.24
CA ALA A 31 10.25 -18.49 -6.79
C ALA A 31 10.09 -17.43 -5.70
N TYR A 32 10.89 -16.37 -5.75
CA TYR A 32 10.72 -15.22 -4.86
C TYR A 32 9.75 -14.21 -5.49
N PRO A 33 8.89 -13.57 -4.66
CA PRO A 33 8.09 -12.43 -5.10
C PRO A 33 8.99 -11.35 -5.70
N ASN A 34 8.60 -10.75 -6.82
CA ASN A 34 9.30 -9.59 -7.39
C ASN A 34 8.94 -8.31 -6.63
N ILE A 35 9.14 -8.29 -5.30
CA ILE A 35 8.82 -7.14 -4.46
C ILE A 35 10.06 -6.28 -4.35
N ASN A 36 10.01 -5.06 -4.90
CA ASN A 36 11.00 -4.04 -4.64
C ASN A 36 10.66 -3.33 -3.32
N THR A 37 11.35 -3.70 -2.25
CA THR A 37 11.10 -3.15 -0.91
C THR A 37 11.25 -1.62 -0.87
N PHE A 38 12.09 -1.03 -1.72
CA PHE A 38 12.25 0.43 -1.79
C PHE A 38 11.00 1.10 -2.36
N GLU A 39 10.44 0.54 -3.43
CA GLU A 39 9.24 1.05 -4.07
C GLU A 39 8.01 0.88 -3.17
N GLU A 40 7.87 -0.27 -2.50
CA GLU A 40 6.79 -0.51 -1.55
C GLU A 40 6.86 0.45 -0.34
N MET A 41 8.06 0.77 0.15
CA MET A 41 8.22 1.79 1.20
C MET A 41 7.80 3.18 0.72
N VAL A 42 8.11 3.56 -0.52
CA VAL A 42 7.69 4.83 -1.10
C VAL A 42 6.17 4.87 -1.29
N ASN A 43 5.56 3.78 -1.77
CA ASN A 43 4.11 3.65 -1.89
C ASN A 43 3.43 3.75 -0.51
N MET A 44 3.97 3.07 0.50
CA MET A 44 3.46 3.14 1.88
C MET A 44 3.61 4.55 2.47
N LEU A 45 4.73 5.22 2.23
CA LEU A 45 4.95 6.60 2.66
C LEU A 45 3.99 7.57 1.97
N SER A 46 3.76 7.39 0.67
CA SER A 46 2.81 8.19 -0.12
C SER A 46 1.39 8.04 0.42
N ALA A 47 0.94 6.80 0.61
CA ALA A 47 -0.37 6.50 1.19
C ALA A 47 -0.56 7.10 2.59
N THR A 48 0.47 7.02 3.44
CA THR A 48 0.44 7.60 4.79
C THR A 48 0.30 9.12 4.74
N ARG A 49 1.09 9.81 3.90
CA ARG A 49 1.01 11.27 3.75
C ARG A 49 -0.34 11.72 3.19
N SER A 50 -0.89 10.99 2.22
CA SER A 50 -2.23 11.28 1.70
C SER A 50 -3.31 11.13 2.78
N TYR A 51 -3.20 10.13 3.65
CA TYR A 51 -4.13 9.97 4.77
C TYR A 51 -4.04 11.13 5.77
N GLU A 52 -2.83 11.53 6.16
CA GLU A 52 -2.60 12.67 7.07
C GLU A 52 -3.13 13.99 6.48
N ALA A 53 -2.90 14.22 5.19
CA ALA A 53 -3.40 15.39 4.48
C ALA A 53 -4.93 15.42 4.46
N ASN A 54 -5.57 14.30 4.12
CA ASN A 54 -7.03 14.20 4.08
C ASN A 54 -7.66 14.40 5.46
N ALA A 55 -7.06 13.84 6.51
CA ALA A 55 -7.53 14.03 7.89
C ALA A 55 -7.45 15.51 8.31
N THR A 56 -6.37 16.19 7.92
CA THR A 56 -6.17 17.62 8.20
C THR A 56 -7.19 18.49 7.46
N ILE A 57 -7.42 18.21 6.18
CA ILE A 57 -8.43 18.92 5.37
C ILE A 57 -9.82 18.76 5.99
N MET A 58 -10.19 17.55 6.42
CA MET A 58 -11.48 17.28 7.06
C MET A 58 -11.65 18.08 8.37
N LYS A 59 -10.59 18.16 9.18
CA LYS A 59 -10.60 18.96 10.42
C LYS A 59 -10.79 20.45 10.11
N ASN A 60 -10.05 20.98 9.14
CA ASN A 60 -10.14 22.38 8.74
C ASN A 60 -11.52 22.72 8.17
N ALA A 61 -12.09 21.84 7.34
CA ALA A 61 -13.45 22.02 6.82
C ALA A 61 -14.50 22.07 7.93
N LYS A 62 -14.38 21.19 8.95
CA LYS A 62 -15.26 21.21 10.12
C LYS A 62 -15.11 22.50 10.94
N GLU A 63 -13.89 22.98 11.13
CA GLU A 63 -13.63 24.22 11.87
C GLU A 63 -14.19 25.44 11.12
N MET A 64 -14.02 25.50 9.80
CA MET A 64 -14.60 26.54 8.95
C MET A 64 -16.13 26.54 9.05
N ALA A 65 -16.77 25.36 8.95
CA ALA A 65 -18.22 25.24 9.06
C ALA A 65 -18.74 25.73 10.42
N ASN A 66 -18.08 25.36 11.52
CA ASN A 66 -18.45 25.84 12.86
C ASN A 66 -18.31 27.37 12.98
N LYS A 67 -17.21 27.94 12.50
CA LYS A 67 -17.00 29.39 12.48
C LYS A 67 -18.08 30.12 11.68
N THR A 68 -18.50 29.57 10.54
CA THR A 68 -19.60 30.13 9.75
C THR A 68 -20.93 30.08 10.52
N ILE A 69 -21.22 28.98 11.22
CA ILE A 69 -22.43 28.88 12.04
C ILE A 69 -22.42 29.90 13.18
N ASP A 70 -21.28 30.11 13.83
CA ASP A 70 -21.15 31.09 14.92
C ASP A 70 -21.27 32.54 14.41
N LEU A 71 -20.84 32.83 13.18
CA LEU A 71 -21.03 34.14 12.54
C LEU A 71 -22.47 34.42 12.11
N LEU A 72 -23.28 33.38 11.90
CA LEU A 72 -24.69 33.49 11.50
C LEU A 72 -25.66 33.62 12.70
N LYS A 73 -25.15 33.48 13.93
CA LYS A 73 -25.89 33.76 15.17
C LYS A 73 -25.82 35.24 15.52
#